data_AF-A0A7J6MGM8-F1
#
_entry.id   AF-A0A7J6MGM8-F1
#
_cell.length_a   1.000
_cell.length_b   1.000
_cell.length_c   1.000
_cell.angle_alpha   90.00
_cell.angle_beta   90.00
_cell.angle_gamma   90.00
#
_symmetry.space_group_name_H-M   'P 1'
#
loop_
_entity.id
_entity.type
_entity.pdbx_description
1 polymer ?
#
loop_
_entity_poly.entity_id
_entity_poly.type
_entity_poly.pdbx_seq_one_letter_code
_entity_poly.pdbx_strand_id
1 'polypeptide(L)'
;MASFASRRLQKERAEWRKDHPFGFSAKPMANPDGKGQNLFRWICGIPGRAGTPWEGATYKLTMDFSEDYPGKPPKCKFVFVNGKVLFHPNIYPSGTVCLSILNEDEDWKPSITIKQILLGVQDLLDNPNSASPAQAEPFQLFTQNKEEYLRRVKQQAKDVANGGQKLFRITVVVDFMTPHTVLLATTKPFAKDAVDAIKLICEEHGLLFEKLEGYKDRAELYEAVASAEACIVRSDVCDEEFFSHAKKLKVLVRAGAGVDAIDLPAATNHGVCVQNTPGQNSNAVAELAFGMLLAHKRNHFDGNSGTEIRGSSLGLYGCGNVSRFMILAAQGFGMDIYAFDPFLTPDQIADLGAEPLYDVGTFGGGEGRNGWWWCCRCLQFLSVMLCRSTSRLLVRPNVLLTRSC
;
A
#
# COMPACT_ATOMS: atom_id res chain seq x y z
N MET A 1 -5.48 -38.84 15.01
CA MET A 1 -6.76 -39.20 14.35
C MET A 1 -7.03 -38.16 13.26
N ALA A 2 -7.54 -38.55 12.09
CA ALA A 2 -7.93 -37.57 11.06
C ALA A 2 -9.04 -36.64 11.59
N SER A 3 -8.84 -35.32 11.47
CA SER A 3 -9.81 -34.30 11.88
C SER A 3 -11.14 -34.46 11.12
N PHE A 4 -12.23 -33.92 11.68
CA PHE A 4 -13.54 -33.94 11.02
C PHE A 4 -13.46 -33.27 9.64
N ALA A 5 -12.77 -32.13 9.55
CA ALA A 5 -12.47 -31.43 8.31
C ALA A 5 -11.76 -32.34 7.29
N SER A 6 -10.69 -33.02 7.71
CA SER A 6 -9.95 -33.94 6.85
C SER A 6 -10.83 -35.05 6.27
N ARG A 7 -11.70 -35.66 7.09
CA ARG A 7 -12.63 -36.71 6.62
C ARG A 7 -13.65 -36.16 5.62
N ARG A 8 -14.17 -34.97 5.87
CA ARG A 8 -15.10 -34.30 4.95
C ARG A 8 -14.42 -33.98 3.62
N LEU A 9 -13.20 -33.45 3.61
CA LEU A 9 -12.46 -33.13 2.39
C LEU A 9 -12.12 -34.37 1.56
N GLN A 10 -11.81 -35.50 2.21
CA GLN A 10 -11.66 -36.78 1.51
C GLN A 10 -12.95 -37.24 0.85
N LYS A 11 -14.10 -37.06 1.52
CA LYS A 11 -15.42 -37.35 0.96
C LYS A 11 -15.74 -36.45 -0.25
N GLU A 12 -15.53 -35.14 -0.14
CA GLU A 12 -15.69 -34.20 -1.26
C GLU A 12 -14.84 -34.61 -2.46
N ARG A 13 -13.59 -35.03 -2.24
CA ARG A 13 -12.70 -35.51 -3.30
C ARG A 13 -13.22 -36.80 -3.96
N ALA A 14 -13.71 -37.74 -3.16
CA ALA A 14 -14.28 -38.98 -3.69
C ALA A 14 -15.54 -38.72 -4.52
N GLU A 15 -16.42 -37.83 -4.04
CA GLU A 15 -17.64 -37.42 -4.75
C GLU A 15 -17.32 -36.67 -6.04
N TRP A 16 -16.38 -35.71 -6.00
CA TRP A 16 -15.90 -35.01 -7.19
C TRP A 16 -15.34 -35.96 -8.25
N ARG A 17 -14.54 -36.96 -7.84
CA ARG A 17 -13.98 -37.96 -8.76
C ARG A 17 -15.04 -38.86 -9.37
N LYS A 18 -16.15 -39.09 -8.67
CA LYS A 18 -17.27 -39.89 -9.14
C LYS A 18 -18.08 -39.12 -10.18
N ASP A 19 -18.38 -37.85 -9.91
CA ASP A 19 -19.15 -37.00 -10.80
C ASP A 19 -18.78 -35.51 -10.60
N HIS A 20 -18.38 -34.85 -11.69
CA HIS A 20 -18.19 -33.40 -11.71
C HIS A 20 -18.56 -32.84 -13.10
N PRO A 21 -18.96 -31.56 -13.18
CA PRO A 21 -19.34 -30.95 -14.45
C PRO A 21 -18.18 -30.93 -15.45
N PHE A 22 -18.47 -31.21 -16.72
CA PHE A 22 -17.46 -31.24 -17.77
C PHE A 22 -16.69 -29.91 -17.86
N GLY A 23 -15.36 -30.00 -18.05
CA GLY A 23 -14.46 -28.85 -18.15
C GLY A 23 -14.03 -28.24 -16.81
N PHE A 24 -14.69 -28.58 -15.70
CA PHE A 24 -14.24 -28.19 -14.37
C PHE A 24 -13.12 -29.09 -13.87
N SER A 25 -12.25 -28.52 -13.03
CA SER A 25 -11.25 -29.30 -12.29
C SER A 25 -11.18 -28.84 -10.84
N ALA A 26 -10.92 -29.78 -9.93
CA ALA A 26 -10.69 -29.50 -8.52
C ALA A 26 -9.78 -30.59 -7.95
N LYS A 27 -8.62 -30.21 -7.40
CA LYS A 27 -7.70 -31.17 -6.80
C LYS A 27 -6.90 -30.55 -5.65
N PRO A 28 -6.58 -31.32 -4.59
CA PRO A 28 -5.59 -30.95 -3.61
C PRO A 28 -4.25 -30.57 -4.27
N MET A 29 -3.62 -29.50 -3.80
CA MET A 29 -2.30 -29.08 -4.27
C MET A 29 -1.22 -30.03 -3.75
N ALA A 30 -0.12 -30.16 -4.50
CA ALA A 30 1.06 -30.85 -3.99
C ALA A 30 1.65 -30.07 -2.80
N ASN A 31 2.21 -30.79 -1.84
CA ASN A 31 2.99 -30.17 -0.78
C ASN A 31 4.26 -29.52 -1.37
N PRO A 32 4.80 -28.45 -0.77
CA PRO A 32 6.03 -27.80 -1.23
C PRO A 32 7.25 -28.74 -1.29
N ASP A 33 7.28 -29.78 -0.46
CA ASP A 33 8.32 -30.81 -0.42
C ASP A 33 8.22 -31.85 -1.55
N GLY A 34 7.21 -31.73 -2.41
CA GLY A 34 6.90 -32.69 -3.48
C GLY A 34 6.37 -34.03 -2.98
N LYS A 35 6.19 -34.23 -1.67
CA LYS A 35 5.76 -35.48 -1.06
C LYS A 35 4.33 -35.35 -0.56
N GLY A 36 3.41 -36.01 -1.28
CA GLY A 36 1.99 -36.02 -0.91
C GLY A 36 1.25 -34.76 -1.35
N GLN A 37 0.08 -34.55 -0.76
CA GLN A 37 -0.85 -33.50 -1.16
C GLN A 37 -1.38 -32.77 0.07
N ASN A 38 -1.53 -31.45 -0.04
CA ASN A 38 -2.18 -30.63 0.96
C ASN A 38 -3.69 -30.74 0.78
N LEU A 39 -4.34 -31.51 1.65
CA LEU A 39 -5.78 -31.70 1.60
C LEU A 39 -6.58 -30.42 1.88
N PHE A 40 -5.98 -29.45 2.59
CA PHE A 40 -6.61 -28.19 2.98
C PHE A 40 -6.38 -27.05 1.98
N ARG A 41 -5.67 -27.31 0.88
CA ARG A 41 -5.47 -26.31 -0.18
C ARG A 41 -5.64 -26.94 -1.55
N TRP A 42 -6.65 -26.50 -2.28
CA TRP A 42 -6.99 -27.05 -3.59
C TRP A 42 -6.73 -26.04 -4.69
N ILE A 43 -6.36 -26.55 -5.86
CA ILE A 43 -6.37 -25.80 -7.11
C ILE A 43 -7.56 -26.26 -7.94
N CYS A 44 -8.39 -25.31 -8.32
CA CYS A 44 -9.59 -25.52 -9.11
C CYS A 44 -9.50 -24.78 -10.45
N GLY A 45 -10.26 -25.22 -11.43
CA GLY A 45 -10.41 -24.59 -12.73
C GLY A 45 -11.88 -24.55 -13.12
N ILE A 46 -12.37 -23.36 -13.45
CA ILE A 46 -13.75 -23.10 -13.87
C ILE A 46 -13.72 -22.73 -15.36
N PRO A 47 -14.37 -23.49 -16.24
CA PRO A 47 -14.51 -23.09 -17.64
C PRO A 47 -15.48 -21.90 -17.73
N GLY A 48 -15.17 -20.92 -18.59
CA GLY A 48 -16.18 -19.93 -18.96
C GLY A 48 -17.33 -20.59 -19.73
N ARG A 49 -18.56 -20.17 -19.42
CA ARG A 49 -19.76 -20.74 -20.04
C ARG A 49 -19.82 -20.36 -21.52
N ALA A 50 -20.28 -21.30 -22.36
CA ALA A 50 -20.50 -21.03 -23.78
C ALA A 50 -21.56 -19.92 -23.97
N GLY A 51 -21.32 -19.02 -24.92
CA GLY A 51 -22.18 -17.88 -25.21
C GLY A 51 -21.97 -16.67 -24.28
N THR A 52 -21.05 -16.75 -23.32
CA THR A 52 -20.75 -15.65 -22.38
C THR A 52 -19.38 -15.03 -22.69
N PRO A 53 -19.08 -13.78 -22.24
CA PRO A 53 -17.80 -13.15 -22.56
C PRO A 53 -16.59 -13.87 -21.92
N TRP A 54 -16.85 -14.84 -21.04
CA TRP A 54 -15.85 -15.69 -20.39
C TRP A 54 -15.50 -16.95 -21.19
N GLU A 55 -16.23 -17.23 -22.27
CA GLU A 55 -16.05 -18.43 -23.10
C GLU A 55 -14.60 -18.58 -23.61
N GLY A 56 -14.15 -19.84 -23.73
CA GLY A 56 -12.88 -20.19 -24.36
C GLY A 56 -11.67 -20.21 -23.41
N ALA A 57 -11.87 -19.95 -22.12
CA ALA A 57 -10.84 -19.99 -21.10
C ALA A 57 -11.22 -20.86 -19.89
N THR A 58 -10.21 -21.35 -19.17
CA THR A 58 -10.37 -21.99 -17.86
C THR A 58 -9.73 -21.11 -16.79
N TYR A 59 -10.57 -20.55 -15.92
CA TYR A 59 -10.16 -19.64 -14.85
C TYR A 59 -9.75 -20.43 -13.61
N LYS A 60 -8.49 -20.32 -13.22
CA LYS A 60 -7.93 -21.04 -12.07
C LYS A 60 -8.18 -20.27 -10.78
N LEU A 61 -8.52 -20.99 -9.71
CA LEU A 61 -8.65 -20.43 -8.37
C LEU A 61 -8.13 -21.40 -7.31
N THR A 62 -7.59 -20.87 -6.21
CA THR A 62 -7.29 -21.66 -5.02
C THR A 62 -8.51 -21.71 -4.10
N MET A 63 -8.68 -22.84 -3.42
CA MET A 63 -9.68 -23.05 -2.39
C MET A 63 -8.97 -23.50 -1.12
N ASP A 64 -8.92 -22.60 -0.14
CA ASP A 64 -8.20 -22.76 1.13
C ASP A 64 -9.19 -23.08 2.24
N PHE A 65 -9.01 -24.23 2.89
CA PHE A 65 -9.88 -24.75 3.95
C PHE A 65 -9.20 -24.60 5.32
N SER A 66 -9.98 -24.31 6.37
CA SER A 66 -9.52 -24.34 7.76
C SER A 66 -9.89 -25.65 8.46
N GLU A 67 -9.35 -25.88 9.66
CA GLU A 67 -9.75 -27.02 10.51
C GLU A 67 -11.21 -26.94 10.99
N ASP A 68 -11.84 -25.75 10.91
CA ASP A 68 -13.26 -25.56 11.22
C ASP A 68 -14.19 -25.99 10.08
N TYR A 69 -13.64 -26.38 8.91
CA TYR A 69 -14.45 -26.88 7.80
C TYR A 69 -15.13 -28.21 8.18
N PRO A 70 -16.42 -28.43 7.84
CA PRO A 70 -17.33 -27.61 7.03
C PRO A 70 -18.18 -26.60 7.82
N GLY A 71 -17.91 -26.38 9.11
CA GLY A 71 -18.57 -25.34 9.90
C GLY A 71 -18.35 -23.96 9.28
N LYS A 72 -17.13 -23.68 8.82
CA LYS A 72 -16.78 -22.46 8.06
C LYS A 72 -16.58 -22.72 6.56
N PRO A 73 -16.92 -21.76 5.69
CA PRO A 73 -16.68 -21.87 4.24
C PRO A 73 -15.19 -21.86 3.90
N PRO A 74 -14.78 -22.46 2.77
CA PRO A 74 -13.44 -22.26 2.25
C PRO A 74 -13.26 -20.85 1.68
N LYS A 75 -12.03 -20.33 1.74
CA LYS A 75 -11.68 -19.08 1.05
C LYS A 75 -11.30 -19.39 -0.39
N CYS A 76 -12.02 -18.80 -1.36
CA CYS A 76 -11.74 -18.96 -2.78
C CYS A 76 -11.03 -17.72 -3.33
N LYS A 77 -9.90 -17.91 -4.04
CA LYS A 77 -9.12 -16.82 -4.65
C LYS A 77 -8.73 -17.13 -6.10
N PHE A 78 -9.08 -16.27 -7.05
CA PHE A 78 -8.62 -16.41 -8.44
C PHE A 78 -7.10 -16.23 -8.55
N VAL A 79 -6.47 -17.08 -9.37
CA VAL A 79 -5.05 -16.98 -9.69
C VAL A 79 -4.83 -15.83 -10.68
N PHE A 80 -3.77 -15.06 -10.45
CA PHE A 80 -3.42 -13.91 -11.28
C PHE A 80 -2.84 -14.40 -12.62
N VAL A 81 -3.20 -13.72 -13.70
CA VAL A 81 -2.68 -13.99 -15.05
C VAL A 81 -1.96 -12.75 -15.54
N ASN A 82 -0.67 -12.90 -15.88
CA ASN A 82 0.21 -11.78 -16.26
C ASN A 82 0.22 -10.65 -15.21
N GLY A 83 0.24 -11.01 -13.93
CA GLY A 83 0.22 -10.06 -12.81
C GLY A 83 -1.13 -9.35 -12.58
N LYS A 84 -2.19 -9.75 -13.29
CA LYS A 84 -3.52 -9.14 -13.18
C LYS A 84 -4.53 -10.11 -12.56
N VAL A 85 -5.37 -9.58 -11.68
CA VAL A 85 -6.54 -10.27 -11.13
C VAL A 85 -7.68 -10.31 -12.15
N LEU A 86 -8.65 -11.20 -11.94
CA LEU A 86 -9.86 -11.28 -12.75
C LEU A 86 -10.64 -9.96 -12.69
N PHE A 87 -11.00 -9.42 -13.86
CA PHE A 87 -11.66 -8.14 -14.01
C PHE A 87 -13.18 -8.30 -13.84
N HIS A 88 -13.64 -8.32 -12.60
CA HIS A 88 -15.02 -8.67 -12.27
C HIS A 88 -15.54 -7.89 -11.05
N PRO A 89 -16.79 -7.40 -11.04
CA PRO A 89 -17.34 -6.58 -9.96
C PRO A 89 -17.26 -7.21 -8.57
N ASN A 90 -17.45 -8.53 -8.46
CA ASN A 90 -17.50 -9.26 -7.19
C ASN A 90 -16.21 -10.02 -6.83
N ILE A 91 -15.09 -9.72 -7.49
CA ILE A 91 -13.78 -10.29 -7.15
C ILE A 91 -12.94 -9.18 -6.54
N TYR A 92 -12.35 -9.38 -5.37
CA TYR A 92 -11.48 -8.38 -4.76
C TYR A 92 -10.16 -8.23 -5.54
N PRO A 93 -9.44 -7.10 -5.41
CA PRO A 93 -8.09 -6.96 -5.98
C PRO A 93 -7.11 -8.06 -5.54
N SER A 94 -7.33 -8.66 -4.36
CA SER A 94 -6.57 -9.82 -3.85
C SER A 94 -6.89 -11.15 -4.55
N GLY A 95 -7.89 -11.18 -5.44
CA GLY A 95 -8.42 -12.37 -6.08
C GLY A 95 -9.54 -13.06 -5.30
N THR A 96 -9.82 -12.66 -4.05
CA THR A 96 -10.89 -13.25 -3.23
C THR A 96 -12.26 -13.11 -3.89
N VAL A 97 -13.04 -14.18 -3.90
CA VAL A 97 -14.41 -14.21 -4.43
C VAL A 97 -15.40 -13.71 -3.37
N CYS A 98 -16.24 -12.73 -3.72
CA CYS A 98 -17.39 -12.31 -2.92
C CYS A 98 -18.65 -13.04 -3.39
N LEU A 99 -19.12 -14.03 -2.64
CA LEU A 99 -20.31 -14.81 -2.93
C LEU A 99 -20.99 -15.22 -1.60
N SER A 100 -22.32 -15.16 -1.51
CA SER A 100 -23.03 -15.38 -0.25
C SER A 100 -22.83 -16.78 0.33
N ILE A 101 -22.76 -17.80 -0.53
CA ILE A 101 -22.42 -19.18 -0.14
C ILE A 101 -20.94 -19.38 0.25
N LEU A 102 -20.14 -18.31 0.27
CA LEU A 102 -18.76 -18.30 0.80
C LEU A 102 -18.61 -17.36 2.00
N ASN A 103 -19.72 -16.82 2.51
CA ASN A 103 -19.77 -15.99 3.70
C ASN A 103 -20.45 -16.78 4.84
N GLU A 104 -19.78 -16.87 6.01
CA GLU A 104 -20.27 -17.63 7.16
C GLU A 104 -21.53 -17.04 7.79
N ASP A 105 -21.76 -15.74 7.61
CA ASP A 105 -22.91 -15.01 8.17
C ASP A 105 -24.09 -14.86 7.19
N GLU A 106 -23.98 -15.42 5.97
CA GLU A 106 -25.02 -15.35 4.93
C GLU A 106 -25.55 -16.75 4.58
N ASP A 107 -25.29 -17.23 3.36
CA ASP A 107 -25.93 -18.44 2.80
C ASP A 107 -25.06 -19.70 2.94
N TRP A 108 -23.92 -19.63 3.63
CA TRP A 108 -23.10 -20.81 3.86
C TRP A 108 -23.86 -21.87 4.65
N LYS A 109 -23.79 -23.11 4.17
CA LYS A 109 -24.28 -24.29 4.88
C LYS A 109 -23.21 -25.37 4.83
N PRO A 110 -22.94 -26.08 5.95
CA PRO A 110 -21.97 -27.17 5.96
C PRO A 110 -22.25 -28.26 4.92
N SER A 111 -23.50 -28.41 4.45
CA SER A 111 -23.86 -29.38 3.40
C SER A 111 -23.47 -28.96 1.97
N ILE A 112 -23.03 -27.72 1.75
CA ILE A 112 -22.60 -27.24 0.43
C ILE A 112 -21.34 -27.99 0.00
N THR A 113 -21.37 -28.49 -1.23
CA THR A 113 -20.30 -29.27 -1.85
C THR A 113 -19.34 -28.39 -2.65
N ILE A 114 -18.11 -28.87 -2.91
CA ILE A 114 -17.15 -28.21 -3.81
C ILE A 114 -17.77 -28.00 -5.20
N LYS A 115 -18.58 -28.96 -5.67
CA LYS A 115 -19.33 -28.85 -6.93
C LYS A 115 -20.27 -27.64 -6.95
N GLN A 116 -21.06 -27.46 -5.89
CA GLN A 116 -21.97 -26.32 -5.79
C GLN A 116 -21.22 -24.99 -5.68
N ILE A 117 -20.10 -24.95 -4.95
CA ILE A 117 -19.25 -23.76 -4.88
C ILE A 117 -18.76 -23.37 -6.27
N LEU A 118 -18.13 -24.30 -7.00
CA LEU A 118 -17.55 -23.99 -8.31
C LEU A 118 -18.62 -23.60 -9.35
N LEU A 119 -19.80 -24.23 -9.31
CA LEU A 119 -20.94 -23.83 -10.14
C LEU A 119 -21.45 -22.43 -9.76
N GLY A 120 -21.54 -22.11 -8.47
CA GLY A 120 -21.93 -20.79 -7.99
C GLY A 120 -20.93 -19.71 -8.40
N VAL A 121 -19.63 -20.00 -8.38
CA VAL A 121 -18.60 -19.08 -8.88
C VAL A 121 -18.72 -18.91 -10.41
N GLN A 122 -18.98 -19.97 -11.17
CA GLN A 122 -19.23 -19.83 -12.61
C GLN A 122 -20.45 -18.96 -12.91
N ASP A 123 -21.55 -19.15 -12.17
CA ASP A 123 -22.76 -18.34 -12.30
C ASP A 123 -22.50 -16.86 -11.94
N LEU A 124 -21.72 -16.61 -10.90
CA LEU A 124 -21.31 -15.26 -10.51
C LEU A 124 -20.56 -14.53 -11.62
N LEU A 125 -19.70 -15.22 -12.39
CA LEU A 125 -19.00 -14.61 -13.52
C LEU A 125 -19.98 -14.10 -14.58
N ASP A 126 -21.02 -14.87 -14.88
CA ASP A 126 -22.02 -14.52 -15.88
C ASP A 126 -23.02 -13.48 -15.36
N ASN A 127 -23.32 -13.52 -14.05
CA ASN A 127 -24.33 -12.71 -13.38
C ASN A 127 -23.73 -11.94 -12.18
N PRO A 128 -23.02 -10.81 -12.41
CA PRO A 128 -22.45 -10.02 -11.34
C PRO A 128 -23.50 -9.50 -10.35
N ASN A 129 -23.24 -9.67 -9.06
CA ASN A 129 -24.10 -9.16 -7.99
C ASN A 129 -23.84 -7.65 -7.78
N SER A 130 -24.84 -6.82 -8.08
CA SER A 130 -24.72 -5.36 -7.93
C SER A 130 -24.79 -4.88 -6.47
N ALA A 131 -25.24 -5.71 -5.53
CA ALA A 131 -25.35 -5.35 -4.11
C ALA A 131 -24.00 -5.38 -3.37
N SER A 132 -22.99 -6.09 -3.89
CA SER A 132 -21.71 -6.31 -3.21
C SER A 132 -20.51 -6.04 -4.12
N PRO A 133 -20.25 -4.77 -4.53
CA PRO A 133 -19.11 -4.44 -5.39
C PRO A 133 -17.78 -4.58 -4.62
N ALA A 134 -16.93 -5.50 -5.06
CA ALA A 134 -15.60 -5.76 -4.52
C ALA A 134 -14.48 -5.04 -5.31
N GLN A 135 -14.71 -4.76 -6.59
CA GLN A 135 -13.82 -3.97 -7.44
C GLN A 135 -14.59 -2.80 -8.08
N ALA A 136 -14.13 -1.57 -7.83
CA ALA A 136 -14.83 -0.35 -8.26
C ALA A 136 -14.87 -0.17 -9.78
N GLU A 137 -13.75 -0.36 -10.48
CA GLU A 137 -13.65 -0.14 -11.93
C GLU A 137 -14.55 -1.08 -12.76
N PRO A 138 -14.48 -2.43 -12.62
CA PRO A 138 -15.39 -3.32 -13.34
C PRO A 138 -16.85 -3.09 -12.95
N PHE A 139 -17.16 -2.71 -11.70
CA PHE A 139 -18.53 -2.37 -11.29
C PHE A 139 -19.05 -1.11 -11.99
N GLN A 140 -18.25 -0.04 -12.04
CA GLN A 140 -18.59 1.20 -12.74
C GLN A 140 -18.81 0.94 -14.23
N LEU A 141 -17.89 0.22 -14.89
CA LEU A 141 -18.06 -0.12 -16.31
C LEU A 141 -19.26 -1.02 -16.53
N PHE A 142 -19.49 -2.03 -15.70
CA PHE A 142 -20.67 -2.90 -15.82
C PHE A 142 -21.99 -2.11 -15.75
N THR A 143 -22.04 -1.08 -14.90
CA THR A 143 -23.24 -0.26 -14.66
C THR A 143 -23.41 0.87 -15.68
N GLN A 144 -22.32 1.54 -16.07
CA GLN A 144 -22.36 2.77 -16.87
C GLN A 144 -21.95 2.56 -18.34
N ASN A 145 -21.08 1.58 -18.63
CA ASN A 145 -20.56 1.31 -19.97
C ASN A 145 -20.34 -0.20 -20.18
N LYS A 146 -21.46 -0.92 -20.32
CA LYS A 146 -21.45 -2.37 -20.44
C LYS A 146 -20.66 -2.88 -21.65
N GLU A 147 -20.61 -2.12 -22.74
CA GLU A 147 -19.83 -2.48 -23.93
C GLU A 147 -18.32 -2.53 -23.64
N GLU A 148 -17.78 -1.50 -22.97
CA GLU A 148 -16.37 -1.47 -22.58
C GLU A 148 -16.04 -2.56 -21.54
N TYR A 149 -16.94 -2.80 -20.59
CA TYR A 149 -16.83 -3.93 -19.66
C TYR A 149 -16.68 -5.27 -20.43
N LEU A 150 -17.61 -5.55 -21.34
CA LEU A 150 -17.61 -6.78 -22.15
C LEU A 150 -16.36 -6.89 -23.02
N ARG A 151 -15.88 -5.77 -23.58
CA ARG A 151 -14.64 -5.74 -24.37
C ARG A 151 -13.43 -6.16 -23.54
N ARG A 152 -13.31 -5.64 -22.32
CA ARG A 152 -12.21 -5.98 -21.39
C ARG A 152 -12.29 -7.42 -20.90
N VAL A 153 -13.48 -7.91 -20.56
CA VAL A 153 -13.69 -9.32 -20.16
C VAL A 153 -13.29 -10.26 -21.29
N LYS A 154 -13.75 -10.01 -22.53
CA LYS A 154 -13.36 -10.82 -23.69
C LYS A 154 -11.85 -10.79 -23.96
N GLN A 155 -11.21 -9.64 -23.78
CA GLN A 155 -9.75 -9.54 -23.91
C GLN A 155 -9.05 -10.37 -22.82
N GLN A 156 -9.50 -10.26 -21.57
CA GLN A 156 -8.96 -11.05 -20.48
C GLN A 156 -9.18 -12.56 -20.68
N ALA A 157 -10.34 -12.98 -21.21
CA ALA A 157 -10.60 -14.37 -21.56
C ALA A 157 -9.56 -14.90 -22.57
N LYS A 158 -9.24 -14.12 -23.60
CA LYS A 158 -8.15 -14.45 -24.56
C LYS A 158 -6.80 -14.54 -23.86
N ASP A 159 -6.49 -13.60 -22.97
CA ASP A 159 -5.21 -13.60 -22.23
C ASP A 159 -5.08 -14.83 -21.33
N VAL A 160 -6.17 -15.24 -20.67
CA VAL A 160 -6.25 -16.45 -19.84
C VAL A 160 -6.11 -17.72 -20.70
N ALA A 161 -6.80 -17.77 -21.84
CA ALA A 161 -6.71 -18.89 -22.77
C ALA A 161 -5.29 -19.06 -23.34
N ASN A 162 -4.63 -17.96 -23.71
CA ASN A 162 -3.28 -17.94 -24.27
C ASN A 162 -2.20 -18.17 -23.19
N GLY A 163 -2.38 -17.61 -21.99
CA GLY A 163 -1.50 -17.84 -20.83
C GLY A 163 -1.52 -19.29 -20.35
N GLY A 164 -2.59 -20.03 -20.65
CA GLY A 164 -2.72 -21.46 -20.38
C GLY A 164 -1.81 -22.37 -21.23
N GLN A 165 -1.37 -21.94 -22.42
CA GLN A 165 -0.51 -22.75 -23.31
C GLN A 165 0.99 -22.58 -23.05
N LYS A 166 1.43 -21.44 -22.49
CA LYS A 166 2.86 -21.17 -22.26
C LYS A 166 3.43 -21.78 -20.97
N LEU A 167 2.59 -22.37 -20.12
CA LEU A 167 3.01 -22.90 -18.82
C LEU A 167 3.32 -24.41 -18.80
N PHE A 168 3.18 -25.14 -19.93
CA PHE A 168 3.33 -26.61 -19.94
C PHE A 168 4.38 -27.20 -20.89
N ARG A 169 5.22 -26.38 -21.53
CA ARG A 169 6.29 -26.92 -22.36
C ARG A 169 7.53 -26.04 -22.36
N ILE A 170 8.12 -25.87 -21.18
CA ILE A 170 9.52 -25.46 -21.07
C ILE A 170 10.14 -26.36 -20.00
N THR A 171 10.98 -27.29 -20.46
CA THR A 171 12.12 -27.79 -19.70
C THR A 171 13.01 -26.59 -19.39
N VAL A 172 12.66 -25.84 -18.34
CA VAL A 172 13.58 -24.94 -17.64
C VAL A 172 13.75 -25.58 -16.29
N VAL A 173 14.89 -26.26 -16.22
CA VAL A 173 15.60 -26.62 -15.01
C VAL A 173 15.61 -25.36 -14.13
N VAL A 174 14.94 -25.43 -12.98
CA VAL A 174 15.11 -24.60 -11.77
C VAL A 174 15.31 -23.09 -11.98
N ASP A 175 14.23 -22.29 -11.96
CA ASP A 175 14.36 -20.87 -11.55
C ASP A 175 13.06 -20.20 -11.03
N PHE A 176 12.11 -20.99 -10.52
CA PHE A 176 10.91 -20.46 -9.82
C PHE A 176 10.89 -20.85 -8.33
N MET A 177 12.06 -21.01 -7.71
CA MET A 177 12.17 -21.46 -6.32
C MET A 177 13.16 -20.63 -5.50
N THR A 178 13.44 -19.38 -5.88
CA THR A 178 14.01 -18.39 -4.97
C THR A 178 12.91 -17.39 -4.61
N PRO A 179 12.23 -17.56 -3.47
CA PRO A 179 11.27 -16.57 -3.03
C PRO A 179 12.00 -15.23 -2.83
N HIS A 180 11.45 -14.15 -3.38
CA HIS A 180 12.05 -12.83 -3.27
C HIS A 180 11.99 -12.34 -1.83
N THR A 181 13.09 -11.77 -1.35
CA THR A 181 13.23 -11.29 0.01
C THR A 181 12.92 -9.80 0.11
N VAL A 182 12.01 -9.49 1.03
CA VAL A 182 11.74 -8.15 1.53
C VAL A 182 12.41 -8.01 2.88
N LEU A 183 13.41 -7.13 2.97
CA LEU A 183 14.08 -6.77 4.20
C LEU A 183 13.41 -5.56 4.84
N LEU A 184 13.00 -5.67 6.10
CA LEU A 184 12.69 -4.52 6.95
C LEU A 184 13.91 -4.21 7.82
N ALA A 185 14.60 -3.11 7.52
CA ALA A 185 15.80 -2.69 8.25
C ALA A 185 15.56 -1.36 8.97
N THR A 186 15.81 -1.31 10.27
CA THR A 186 15.75 -0.04 11.02
C THR A 186 16.60 -0.08 12.28
N THR A 187 17.30 1.01 12.57
CA THR A 187 17.96 1.21 13.87
C THR A 187 16.97 1.36 15.03
N LYS A 188 15.77 1.89 14.77
CA LYS A 188 14.68 2.04 15.77
C LYS A 188 13.50 1.15 15.39
N PRO A 189 13.12 0.16 16.20
CA PRO A 189 12.06 -0.79 15.85
C PRO A 189 10.76 -0.12 15.42
N PHE A 190 10.04 -0.77 14.50
CA PHE A 190 8.67 -0.39 14.17
C PHE A 190 7.72 -0.86 15.27
N ALA A 191 6.52 -0.27 15.30
CA ALA A 191 5.44 -0.81 16.11
C ALA A 191 5.17 -2.26 15.67
N LYS A 192 4.99 -3.18 16.63
CA LYS A 192 4.80 -4.61 16.36
C LYS A 192 3.68 -4.85 15.35
N ASP A 193 2.55 -4.17 15.50
CA ASP A 193 1.41 -4.33 14.60
C ASP A 193 1.73 -3.94 13.15
N ALA A 194 2.60 -2.94 12.94
CA ALA A 194 3.06 -2.56 11.60
C ALA A 194 3.98 -3.63 11.00
N VAL A 195 4.89 -4.20 11.80
CA VAL A 195 5.76 -5.31 11.38
C VAL A 195 4.91 -6.53 11.01
N ASP A 196 3.93 -6.88 11.86
CA ASP A 196 3.04 -8.03 11.65
C ASP A 196 2.20 -7.85 10.38
N ALA A 197 1.71 -6.63 10.11
CA ALA A 197 0.99 -6.32 8.88
C ALA A 197 1.87 -6.43 7.62
N ILE A 198 3.11 -5.90 7.66
CA ILE A 198 4.05 -6.02 6.53
C ILE A 198 4.38 -7.48 6.27
N LYS A 199 4.68 -8.23 7.34
CA LYS A 199 4.98 -9.66 7.25
C LYS A 199 3.83 -10.44 6.65
N LEU A 200 2.60 -10.20 7.11
CA LEU A 200 1.40 -10.84 6.56
C LEU A 200 1.25 -10.58 5.06
N ILE A 201 1.42 -9.32 4.62
CA ILE A 201 1.36 -8.97 3.20
C ILE A 201 2.42 -9.72 2.40
N CYS A 202 3.66 -9.80 2.91
CA CYS A 202 4.73 -10.55 2.26
C CYS A 202 4.39 -12.04 2.12
N GLU A 203 3.95 -12.66 3.23
CA GLU A 203 3.56 -14.07 3.26
C GLU A 203 2.38 -14.37 2.32
N GLU A 204 1.38 -13.49 2.27
CA GLU A 204 0.23 -13.61 1.36
C GLU A 204 0.63 -13.59 -0.12
N HIS A 205 1.75 -12.94 -0.45
CA HIS A 205 2.29 -12.83 -1.81
C HIS A 205 3.46 -13.79 -2.08
N GLY A 206 3.78 -14.70 -1.14
CA GLY A 206 4.86 -15.67 -1.28
C GLY A 206 6.27 -15.06 -1.27
N LEU A 207 6.41 -13.88 -0.66
CA LEU A 207 7.69 -13.20 -0.44
C LEU A 207 8.30 -13.65 0.89
N LEU A 208 9.62 -13.81 0.94
CA LEU A 208 10.32 -13.94 2.22
C LEU A 208 10.34 -12.59 2.92
N PHE A 209 10.07 -12.60 4.21
CA PHE A 209 10.19 -11.43 5.05
C PHE A 209 11.35 -11.61 6.02
N GLU A 210 12.35 -10.74 5.89
CA GLU A 210 13.50 -10.66 6.80
C GLU A 210 13.44 -9.36 7.58
N LYS A 211 13.92 -9.39 8.82
CA LYS A 211 13.87 -8.24 9.71
C LYS A 211 15.22 -8.05 10.39
N LEU A 212 15.77 -6.85 10.25
CA LEU A 212 16.97 -6.40 10.93
C LEU A 212 16.63 -5.13 11.75
N GLU A 213 16.60 -5.26 13.07
CA GLU A 213 16.26 -4.16 13.98
C GLU A 213 17.38 -3.91 14.98
N GLY A 214 17.62 -2.63 15.30
CA GLY A 214 18.52 -2.26 16.40
C GLY A 214 20.00 -2.49 16.14
N TYR A 215 20.40 -2.68 14.88
CA TYR A 215 21.80 -2.74 14.47
C TYR A 215 22.52 -1.42 14.82
N LYS A 216 23.81 -1.54 15.15
CA LYS A 216 24.65 -0.40 15.53
C LYS A 216 25.68 -0.08 14.46
N ASP A 217 26.01 -1.06 13.63
CA ASP A 217 26.97 -0.95 12.55
C ASP A 217 26.26 -1.04 11.20
N ARG A 218 26.67 -0.20 10.24
CA ARG A 218 26.18 -0.25 8.86
C ARG A 218 26.62 -1.55 8.16
N ALA A 219 27.70 -2.19 8.61
CA ALA A 219 28.12 -3.48 8.09
C ALA A 219 27.01 -4.55 8.22
N GLU A 220 26.26 -4.56 9.32
CA GLU A 220 25.11 -5.47 9.52
C GLU A 220 24.01 -5.21 8.47
N LEU A 221 23.74 -3.93 8.18
CA LEU A 221 22.78 -3.52 7.15
C LEU A 221 23.25 -3.95 5.75
N TYR A 222 24.54 -3.81 5.46
CA TYR A 222 25.13 -4.18 4.17
C TYR A 222 25.07 -5.69 3.93
N GLU A 223 25.34 -6.49 4.95
CA GLU A 223 25.22 -7.94 4.89
C GLU A 223 23.77 -8.36 4.64
N ALA A 224 22.82 -7.80 5.39
CA ALA A 224 21.40 -8.13 5.24
C ALA A 224 20.83 -7.69 3.88
N VAL A 225 21.21 -6.52 3.36
CA VAL A 225 20.66 -6.02 2.09
C VAL A 225 21.26 -6.73 0.87
N ALA A 226 22.42 -7.38 0.99
CA ALA A 226 23.09 -8.05 -0.12
C ALA A 226 22.25 -9.17 -0.75
N SER A 227 21.40 -9.84 0.05
CA SER A 227 20.49 -10.90 -0.39
C SER A 227 19.08 -10.41 -0.73
N ALA A 228 18.71 -9.17 -0.40
CA ALA A 228 17.34 -8.67 -0.51
C ALA A 228 17.03 -8.05 -1.88
N GLU A 229 15.84 -8.35 -2.43
CA GLU A 229 15.34 -7.72 -3.65
C GLU A 229 14.51 -6.45 -3.37
N ALA A 230 13.94 -6.34 -2.16
CA ALA A 230 13.31 -5.12 -1.68
C ALA A 230 13.75 -4.80 -0.25
N CYS A 231 13.90 -3.52 0.07
CA CYS A 231 14.29 -3.08 1.41
C CYS A 231 13.39 -1.93 1.87
N ILE A 232 12.93 -2.00 3.11
CA ILE A 232 12.16 -0.95 3.79
C ILE A 232 13.06 -0.37 4.88
N VAL A 233 13.34 0.93 4.78
CA VAL A 233 14.16 1.69 5.74
C VAL A 233 13.36 2.85 6.33
N ARG A 234 13.83 3.44 7.44
CA ARG A 234 13.13 4.58 8.07
C ARG A 234 13.88 5.89 7.95
N SER A 235 15.02 5.97 8.63
CA SER A 235 15.87 7.17 8.71
C SER A 235 17.33 6.84 8.36
N ASP A 236 17.55 5.64 7.85
CA ASP A 236 18.85 5.09 7.53
C ASP A 236 19.42 5.79 6.30
N VAL A 237 20.74 5.96 6.31
CA VAL A 237 21.47 6.57 5.20
C VAL A 237 21.70 5.52 4.12
N CYS A 238 21.18 5.79 2.94
CA CYS A 238 21.33 4.95 1.75
C CYS A 238 22.11 5.75 0.69
N ASP A 239 23.43 5.75 0.84
CA ASP A 239 24.41 6.39 -0.04
C ASP A 239 24.97 5.39 -1.07
N GLU A 240 25.92 5.83 -1.90
CA GLU A 240 26.60 4.97 -2.88
C GLU A 240 27.19 3.70 -2.25
N GLU A 241 27.72 3.77 -1.02
CA GLU A 241 28.27 2.60 -0.33
C GLU A 241 27.16 1.57 -0.04
N PHE A 242 26.01 1.99 0.47
CA PHE A 242 24.85 1.12 0.66
C PHE A 242 24.43 0.43 -0.65
N PHE A 243 24.25 1.20 -1.74
CA PHE A 243 23.82 0.64 -3.02
C PHE A 243 24.88 -0.29 -3.63
N SER A 244 26.16 -0.01 -3.39
CA SER A 244 27.24 -0.90 -3.82
C SER A 244 27.18 -2.29 -3.15
N HIS A 245 26.61 -2.42 -1.95
CA HIS A 245 26.41 -3.72 -1.28
C HIS A 245 25.08 -4.37 -1.64
N ALA A 246 24.07 -3.58 -2.03
CA ALA A 246 22.71 -4.02 -2.33
C ALA A 246 22.55 -4.63 -3.74
N LYS A 247 23.35 -5.65 -4.07
CA LYS A 247 23.51 -6.18 -5.45
C LYS A 247 22.22 -6.69 -6.10
N LYS A 248 21.25 -7.15 -5.32
CA LYS A 248 19.97 -7.67 -5.80
C LYS A 248 18.82 -6.69 -5.71
N LEU A 249 19.01 -5.58 -4.99
CA LEU A 249 17.96 -4.65 -4.65
C LEU A 249 17.33 -4.06 -5.92
N LYS A 250 15.99 -4.05 -5.97
CA LYS A 250 15.19 -3.45 -7.04
C LYS A 250 14.32 -2.31 -6.53
N VAL A 251 13.90 -2.39 -5.28
CA VAL A 251 13.04 -1.37 -4.66
C VAL A 251 13.56 -1.04 -3.26
N LEU A 252 13.74 0.25 -3.00
CA LEU A 252 13.98 0.80 -1.67
C LEU A 252 12.77 1.64 -1.25
N VAL A 253 12.12 1.27 -0.15
CA VAL A 253 10.98 2.03 0.39
C VAL A 253 11.42 2.75 1.65
N ARG A 254 11.27 4.07 1.65
CA ARG A 254 11.42 4.90 2.84
C ARG A 254 10.07 4.97 3.57
N ALA A 255 10.04 4.46 4.80
CA ALA A 255 8.91 4.61 5.72
C ALA A 255 8.84 6.04 6.29
N GLY A 256 8.27 6.95 5.49
CA GLY A 256 8.08 8.38 5.77
C GLY A 256 8.10 9.21 4.48
N ALA A 257 7.91 10.53 4.60
CA ALA A 257 7.80 11.44 3.45
C ALA A 257 9.12 11.90 2.81
N GLY A 258 10.04 12.54 3.54
CA GLY A 258 11.35 12.98 3.01
C GLY A 258 12.28 11.84 2.56
N VAL A 259 13.11 12.10 1.56
CA VAL A 259 14.10 11.15 1.01
C VAL A 259 15.53 11.69 1.12
N ASP A 260 15.74 12.69 1.98
CA ASP A 260 17.00 13.45 2.10
C ASP A 260 18.20 12.59 2.53
N ALA A 261 17.94 11.46 3.18
CA ALA A 261 18.96 10.48 3.59
C ALA A 261 19.29 9.45 2.50
N ILE A 262 18.68 9.55 1.32
CA ILE A 262 18.84 8.61 0.22
C ILE A 262 19.48 9.34 -0.96
N ASP A 263 20.62 8.82 -1.43
CA ASP A 263 21.27 9.28 -2.65
C ASP A 263 20.48 8.75 -3.87
N LEU A 264 19.54 9.55 -4.36
CA LEU A 264 18.69 9.19 -5.50
C LEU A 264 19.49 8.98 -6.81
N PRO A 265 20.51 9.81 -7.14
CA PRO A 265 21.42 9.52 -8.24
C PRO A 265 22.09 8.15 -8.14
N ALA A 266 22.65 7.80 -6.98
CA ALA A 266 23.24 6.47 -6.75
C ALA A 266 22.19 5.36 -6.94
N ALA A 267 21.01 5.50 -6.33
CA ALA A 267 19.93 4.54 -6.49
C ALA A 267 19.59 4.30 -7.98
N THR A 268 19.50 5.37 -8.76
CA THR A 268 19.22 5.32 -10.20
C THR A 268 20.32 4.58 -10.97
N ASN A 269 21.59 4.88 -10.67
CA ASN A 269 22.74 4.23 -11.31
C ASN A 269 22.80 2.72 -11.03
N HIS A 270 22.35 2.31 -9.84
CA HIS A 270 22.23 0.89 -9.46
C HIS A 270 20.92 0.23 -9.90
N GLY A 271 20.04 0.97 -10.61
CA GLY A 271 18.76 0.46 -11.11
C GLY A 271 17.73 0.18 -10.01
N VAL A 272 17.81 0.89 -8.89
CA VAL A 272 16.93 0.77 -7.73
C VAL A 272 15.85 1.85 -7.78
N CYS A 273 14.58 1.44 -7.75
CA CYS A 273 13.45 2.36 -7.60
C CYS A 273 13.28 2.76 -6.13
N VAL A 274 13.35 4.06 -5.84
CA VAL A 274 13.10 4.59 -4.49
C VAL A 274 11.65 5.04 -4.38
N GLN A 275 10.96 4.59 -3.33
CA GLN A 275 9.60 4.98 -3.00
C GLN A 275 9.54 5.54 -1.58
N ASN A 276 8.54 6.36 -1.30
CA ASN A 276 8.30 6.96 0.01
C ASN A 276 6.80 6.90 0.36
N THR A 277 6.43 7.34 1.56
CA THR A 277 5.03 7.34 2.02
C THR A 277 4.53 8.77 2.31
N PRO A 278 4.33 9.60 1.26
CA PRO A 278 3.93 10.99 1.43
C PRO A 278 2.57 11.08 2.13
N GLY A 279 2.43 12.02 3.07
CA GLY A 279 1.17 12.28 3.76
C GLY A 279 0.89 11.42 4.98
N GLN A 280 1.46 10.21 5.08
CA GLN A 280 1.09 9.23 6.12
C GLN A 280 1.27 9.72 7.56
N ASN A 281 2.28 10.55 7.81
CA ASN A 281 2.55 11.12 9.13
C ASN A 281 2.17 12.61 9.26
N SER A 282 1.47 13.18 8.27
CA SER A 282 1.27 14.63 8.22
C SER A 282 0.43 15.18 9.37
N ASN A 283 -0.60 14.46 9.81
CA ASN A 283 -1.39 14.85 10.98
C ASN A 283 -0.55 14.85 12.26
N ALA A 284 0.19 13.77 12.53
CA ALA A 284 1.03 13.68 13.73
C ALA A 284 2.11 14.78 13.79
N VAL A 285 2.70 15.13 12.64
CA VAL A 285 3.66 16.25 12.57
C VAL A 285 2.97 17.59 12.83
N ALA A 286 1.76 17.81 12.28
CA ALA A 286 0.99 19.02 12.52
C ALA A 286 0.58 19.15 13.99
N GLU A 287 0.08 18.09 14.62
CA GLU A 287 -0.26 18.07 16.04
C GLU A 287 0.95 18.39 16.93
N LEU A 288 2.11 17.77 16.64
CA LEU A 288 3.35 18.06 17.37
C LEU A 288 3.79 19.52 17.19
N ALA A 289 3.76 20.02 15.96
CA ALA A 289 4.11 21.39 15.63
C ALA A 289 3.23 22.42 16.35
N PHE A 290 1.91 22.23 16.28
CA PHE A 290 0.94 23.08 16.93
C PHE A 290 1.01 22.97 18.45
N GLY A 291 1.25 21.76 18.99
CA GLY A 291 1.49 21.53 20.40
C GLY A 291 2.72 22.27 20.92
N MET A 292 3.82 22.26 20.16
CA MET A 292 5.02 23.05 20.49
C MET A 292 4.75 24.55 20.43
N LEU A 293 4.00 25.02 19.44
CA LEU A 293 3.57 26.43 19.34
C LEU A 293 2.79 26.85 20.58
N LEU A 294 1.78 26.06 20.98
CA LEU A 294 0.98 26.30 22.17
C LEU A 294 1.84 26.28 23.43
N ALA A 295 2.68 25.25 23.60
CA ALA A 295 3.58 25.14 24.74
C ALA A 295 4.45 26.39 24.85
N HIS A 296 5.07 26.83 23.74
CA HIS A 296 5.88 28.04 23.74
C HIS A 296 5.09 29.29 24.11
N LYS A 297 3.89 29.47 23.52
CA LYS A 297 3.00 30.59 23.84
C LYS A 297 2.50 30.57 25.28
N ARG A 298 2.47 29.41 25.93
CA ARG A 298 2.11 29.23 27.33
C ARG A 298 3.33 29.08 28.25
N ASN A 299 4.51 29.57 27.83
CA ASN A 299 5.79 29.48 28.58
C ASN A 299 6.09 28.06 29.09
N HIS A 300 5.84 27.05 28.25
CA HIS A 300 6.03 25.64 28.58
C HIS A 300 5.31 25.19 29.86
N PHE A 301 4.25 25.91 30.26
CA PHE A 301 3.50 25.66 31.48
C PHE A 301 4.37 25.73 32.76
N ASP A 302 5.42 26.55 32.75
CA ASP A 302 6.38 26.71 33.84
C ASP A 302 5.84 27.52 35.05
N GLY A 303 4.60 27.99 34.98
CA GLY A 303 3.94 28.84 35.98
C GLY A 303 4.00 30.33 35.67
N ASN A 304 4.80 30.77 34.69
CA ASN A 304 4.81 32.15 34.21
C ASN A 304 3.64 32.44 33.27
N SER A 305 3.19 33.70 33.25
CA SER A 305 2.12 34.15 32.36
C SER A 305 2.49 34.03 30.88
N GLY A 306 1.85 33.13 30.15
CA GLY A 306 1.94 33.04 28.69
C GLY A 306 1.04 34.04 27.95
N THR A 307 1.12 34.03 26.62
CA THR A 307 0.31 34.83 25.69
C THR A 307 -0.78 33.99 25.02
N GLU A 308 -1.92 34.61 24.70
CA GLU A 308 -2.97 33.99 23.89
C GLU A 308 -2.59 33.95 22.40
N ILE A 309 -3.17 33.02 21.64
CA ILE A 309 -2.89 32.86 20.20
C ILE A 309 -4.04 33.30 19.29
N ARG A 310 -5.22 33.57 19.85
CA ARG A 310 -6.35 34.12 19.06
C ARG A 310 -5.97 35.50 18.51
N GLY A 311 -6.20 35.71 17.22
CA GLY A 311 -5.81 36.93 16.51
C GLY A 311 -4.30 37.08 16.28
N SER A 312 -3.50 36.04 16.56
CA SER A 312 -2.07 36.04 16.22
C SER A 312 -1.84 35.45 14.84
N SER A 313 -0.71 35.80 14.21
CA SER A 313 -0.38 35.36 12.86
C SER A 313 0.50 34.11 12.82
N LEU A 314 0.10 33.12 12.00
CA LEU A 314 0.86 31.91 11.68
C LEU A 314 1.37 31.98 10.24
N GLY A 315 2.69 31.91 10.06
CA GLY A 315 3.33 31.85 8.75
C GLY A 315 3.78 30.43 8.40
N LEU A 316 3.35 29.91 7.25
CA LEU A 316 3.67 28.58 6.76
C LEU A 316 4.62 28.66 5.56
N TYR A 317 5.79 28.04 5.67
CA TYR A 317 6.71 27.87 4.56
C TYR A 317 6.49 26.50 3.91
N GLY A 318 5.81 26.51 2.76
CA GLY A 318 5.23 25.37 2.05
C GLY A 318 3.78 25.10 2.45
N CYS A 319 2.93 24.73 1.50
CA CYS A 319 1.51 24.38 1.63
C CYS A 319 1.23 22.90 1.33
N GLY A 320 2.14 22.03 1.78
CA GLY A 320 2.02 20.59 1.63
C GLY A 320 1.04 19.94 2.62
N ASN A 321 1.11 18.61 2.73
CA ASN A 321 0.19 17.81 3.54
C ASN A 321 0.14 18.23 5.02
N VAL A 322 1.29 18.56 5.64
CA VAL A 322 1.36 19.02 7.05
C VAL A 322 0.68 20.38 7.21
N SER A 323 1.00 21.33 6.33
CA SER A 323 0.48 22.70 6.38
C SER A 323 -1.04 22.74 6.33
N ARG A 324 -1.68 21.85 5.56
CA ARG A 324 -3.14 21.77 5.49
C ARG A 324 -3.78 21.45 6.85
N PHE A 325 -3.20 20.53 7.62
CA PHE A 325 -3.66 20.26 8.99
C PHE A 325 -3.35 21.42 9.95
N MET A 326 -2.20 22.09 9.76
CA MET A 326 -1.87 23.30 10.54
C MET A 326 -2.84 24.44 10.28
N ILE A 327 -3.26 24.64 9.02
CA ILE A 327 -4.25 25.66 8.63
C ILE A 327 -5.59 25.38 9.33
N LEU A 328 -6.06 24.13 9.26
CA LEU A 328 -7.31 23.72 9.92
C LEU A 328 -7.27 23.98 11.44
N ALA A 329 -6.17 23.60 12.10
CA ALA A 329 -6.00 23.85 13.53
C ALA A 329 -5.96 25.36 13.84
N ALA A 330 -5.18 26.14 13.09
CA ALA A 330 -5.04 27.58 13.27
C ALA A 330 -6.37 28.33 13.09
N GLN A 331 -7.20 27.92 12.12
CA GLN A 331 -8.56 28.46 11.94
C GLN A 331 -9.43 28.21 13.18
N GLY A 332 -9.37 27.00 13.74
CA GLY A 332 -10.09 26.65 14.97
C GLY A 332 -9.70 27.52 16.18
N PHE A 333 -8.44 27.96 16.26
CA PHE A 333 -7.96 28.88 17.28
C PHE A 333 -8.16 30.38 16.94
N GLY A 334 -8.72 30.68 15.76
CA GLY A 334 -8.95 32.05 15.29
C GLY A 334 -7.67 32.83 15.04
N MET A 335 -6.66 32.19 14.45
CA MET A 335 -5.40 32.82 14.02
C MET A 335 -5.51 33.36 12.60
N ASP A 336 -4.70 34.38 12.28
CA ASP A 336 -4.49 34.83 10.90
C ASP A 336 -3.42 33.97 10.24
N ILE A 337 -3.69 33.41 9.07
CA ILE A 337 -2.83 32.39 8.48
C ILE A 337 -2.28 32.90 7.17
N TYR A 338 -0.97 32.78 7.00
CA TYR A 338 -0.25 33.22 5.81
C TYR A 338 0.63 32.08 5.32
N ALA A 339 0.79 31.95 4.02
CA ALA A 339 1.63 30.89 3.48
C ALA A 339 2.35 31.28 2.20
N PHE A 340 3.58 30.79 2.08
CA PHE A 340 4.38 30.84 0.85
C PHE A 340 4.58 29.42 0.34
N ASP A 341 4.31 29.16 -0.94
CA ASP A 341 4.66 27.90 -1.58
C ASP A 341 5.16 28.17 -3.01
N PRO A 342 6.32 27.65 -3.43
CA PRO A 342 6.86 27.92 -4.76
C PRO A 342 6.12 27.18 -5.90
N PHE A 343 5.20 26.26 -5.58
CA PHE A 343 4.50 25.42 -6.56
C PHE A 343 2.99 25.68 -6.61
N LEU A 344 2.40 26.24 -5.55
CA LEU A 344 0.98 26.61 -5.54
C LEU A 344 0.79 28.05 -6.01
N THR A 345 -0.29 28.27 -6.74
CA THR A 345 -0.76 29.62 -7.10
C THR A 345 -1.37 30.33 -5.89
N PRO A 346 -1.43 31.68 -5.88
CA PRO A 346 -2.08 32.44 -4.80
C PRO A 346 -3.51 32.01 -4.53
N ASP A 347 -4.30 31.74 -5.57
CA ASP A 347 -5.69 31.26 -5.45
C ASP A 347 -5.76 29.89 -4.77
N GLN A 348 -4.86 28.96 -5.14
CA GLN A 348 -4.78 27.65 -4.47
C GLN A 348 -4.40 27.74 -3.00
N ILE A 349 -3.62 28.76 -2.60
CA ILE A 349 -3.28 29.01 -1.19
C ILE A 349 -4.48 29.62 -0.47
N ALA A 350 -5.16 30.58 -1.10
CA ALA A 350 -6.38 31.20 -0.57
C ALA A 350 -7.51 30.18 -0.36
N ASP A 351 -7.70 29.24 -1.29
CA ASP A 351 -8.68 28.15 -1.21
C ASP A 351 -8.42 27.21 -0.01
N LEU A 352 -7.16 27.10 0.44
CA LEU A 352 -6.82 26.36 1.66
C LEU A 352 -7.12 27.15 2.93
N GLY A 353 -7.45 28.44 2.82
CA GLY A 353 -7.77 29.32 3.92
C GLY A 353 -6.55 30.01 4.54
N ALA A 354 -5.52 30.27 3.75
CA ALA A 354 -4.34 31.07 4.11
C ALA A 354 -4.15 32.23 3.13
N GLU A 355 -3.64 33.37 3.61
CA GLU A 355 -3.27 34.51 2.77
C GLU A 355 -1.93 34.22 2.06
N PRO A 356 -1.87 34.33 0.72
CA PRO A 356 -0.65 34.03 -0.02
C PRO A 356 0.44 35.08 0.19
N LEU A 357 1.66 34.62 0.43
CA LEU A 357 2.88 35.42 0.46
C LEU A 357 3.69 35.17 -0.80
N TYR A 358 4.38 36.21 -1.29
CA TYR A 358 5.22 36.12 -2.50
C TYR A 358 6.71 35.88 -2.19
N ASP A 359 7.13 36.18 -0.96
CA ASP A 359 8.48 35.92 -0.47
C ASP A 359 8.49 35.79 1.06
N VAL A 360 9.55 35.20 1.60
CA VAL A 360 9.75 34.98 3.05
C VAL A 360 10.13 36.27 3.80
N GLY A 361 10.37 37.39 3.12
CA GLY A 361 10.69 38.68 3.73
C GLY A 361 9.45 39.52 4.07
N THR A 362 8.31 39.25 3.44
CA THR A 362 7.08 40.07 3.56
C THR A 362 6.25 39.79 4.81
N PHE A 363 6.41 38.64 5.46
CA PHE A 363 5.72 38.35 6.73
C PHE A 363 6.34 39.15 7.88
N GLY A 364 5.52 39.98 8.53
CA GLY A 364 5.97 40.87 9.61
C GLY A 364 6.52 42.23 9.15
N GLY A 365 6.41 42.56 7.85
CA GLY A 365 6.88 43.84 7.29
C GLY A 365 5.93 45.03 7.46
N GLY A 366 4.72 44.82 7.97
CA GLY A 366 3.79 45.90 8.32
C GLY A 366 3.95 46.29 9.79
N GLU A 367 4.12 47.59 10.07
CA GLU A 367 4.23 48.16 11.42
C GLU A 367 3.23 47.48 12.39
N GLY A 368 3.76 46.82 13.43
CA GLY A 368 2.97 46.32 14.56
C GLY A 368 2.61 44.83 14.60
N ARG A 369 3.04 43.97 13.65
CA ARG A 369 2.66 42.54 13.65
C ARG A 369 3.78 41.60 14.12
N ASN A 370 3.61 41.00 15.30
CA ASN A 370 4.47 39.93 15.85
C ASN A 370 4.12 38.56 15.21
N GLY A 371 4.67 38.26 14.03
CA GLY A 371 4.45 36.98 13.32
C GLY A 371 5.48 35.89 13.66
N TRP A 372 5.05 34.62 13.70
CA TRP A 372 5.91 33.44 13.86
C TRP A 372 5.99 32.64 12.55
N TRP A 373 7.21 32.31 12.12
CA TRP A 373 7.46 31.45 10.96
C TRP A 373 7.56 29.97 11.38
N TRP A 374 6.88 29.08 10.66
CA TRP A 374 7.07 27.63 10.78
C TRP A 374 7.47 27.04 9.42
N CYS A 375 8.65 26.39 9.37
CA CYS A 375 9.14 25.70 8.19
C CYS A 375 8.88 24.20 8.32
N CYS A 376 7.95 23.67 7.51
CA CYS A 376 7.59 22.25 7.53
C CYS A 376 8.72 21.32 7.04
N ARG A 377 9.79 21.86 6.45
CA ARG A 377 10.84 21.06 5.77
C ARG A 377 11.94 20.56 6.70
N CYS A 378 12.13 21.21 7.84
CA CYS A 378 13.13 20.82 8.82
C CYS A 378 12.47 20.85 10.20
N LEU A 379 12.42 19.71 10.89
CA LEU A 379 12.22 19.66 12.35
C LEU A 379 13.33 20.39 13.13
N GLN A 380 14.15 21.23 12.48
CA GLN A 380 15.09 22.13 13.10
C GLN A 380 14.42 23.49 13.24
N PHE A 381 14.33 23.92 14.50
CA PHE A 381 14.17 25.32 14.89
C PHE A 381 14.94 26.24 13.94
N LEU A 382 14.23 27.01 13.11
CA LEU A 382 14.68 28.35 12.78
C LEU A 382 14.02 29.25 13.82
N SER A 383 14.71 29.44 14.94
CA SER A 383 14.47 30.57 15.83
C SER A 383 14.71 31.85 15.03
N VAL A 384 13.70 32.35 14.31
CA VAL A 384 13.70 33.74 13.87
C VAL A 384 13.24 34.56 15.07
N MET A 385 14.19 34.82 15.96
CA MET A 385 14.02 35.66 17.13
C MET A 385 14.34 37.11 16.75
N LEU A 386 13.49 38.03 17.23
CA LEU A 386 13.73 39.47 17.40
C LEU A 386 13.95 40.30 16.13
N CYS A 387 12.90 41.01 15.68
CA CYS A 387 13.11 42.34 15.11
C CYS A 387 12.71 43.40 16.15
N ARG A 388 13.64 43.71 17.05
CA ARG A 388 13.81 45.10 17.49
C ARG A 388 14.97 45.66 16.65
N SER A 389 14.63 46.66 15.84
CA SER A 389 15.53 47.58 15.12
C SER A 389 16.56 46.98 14.13
N THR A 390 16.35 47.32 12.86
CA THR A 390 17.40 47.65 11.86
C THR A 390 18.58 46.68 11.74
N SER A 391 18.45 45.65 10.91
CA SER A 391 19.56 45.08 10.10
C SER A 391 19.01 44.17 9.01
N ARG A 392 19.33 44.47 7.73
CA ARG A 392 18.97 43.67 6.55
C ARG A 392 19.62 42.29 6.62
N LEU A 393 18.88 41.22 6.32
CA LEU A 393 19.43 39.89 6.09
C LEU A 393 19.59 39.63 4.58
N LEU A 394 20.82 39.34 4.16
CA LEU A 394 21.18 38.87 2.82
C LEU A 394 20.90 37.37 2.72
N VAL A 395 19.84 36.99 2.00
CA VAL A 395 19.66 35.61 1.52
C VAL A 395 20.51 35.45 0.26
N ARG A 396 21.52 34.58 0.28
CA ARG A 396 22.29 34.23 -0.93
C ARG A 396 21.38 33.42 -1.88
N PRO A 397 21.16 33.88 -3.12
CA PRO A 397 20.45 33.11 -4.13
C PRO A 397 21.46 32.18 -4.79
N ASN A 398 21.42 30.87 -4.51
CA ASN A 398 21.95 29.82 -5.39
C ASN A 398 21.75 28.45 -4.75
N VAL A 399 20.54 27.90 -4.90
CA VAL A 399 20.36 26.46 -5.12
C VAL A 399 19.26 26.31 -6.17
N LEU A 400 19.68 26.38 -7.43
CA LEU A 400 18.89 25.95 -8.57
C LEU A 400 18.63 24.44 -8.42
N LEU A 401 17.38 24.04 -8.18
CA LEU A 401 16.94 22.68 -8.42
C LEU A 401 16.84 22.50 -9.94
N THR A 402 17.87 21.92 -10.54
CA THR A 402 17.82 21.45 -11.92
C THR A 402 16.82 20.30 -12.01
N ARG A 403 15.88 20.44 -12.96
CA ARG A 403 15.02 19.36 -13.47
C ARG A 403 15.88 18.19 -13.95
N SER A 404 15.49 16.98 -13.56
CA SER A 404 15.79 15.76 -14.30
C SER A 404 14.45 15.05 -14.51
N CYS A 405 14.17 14.70 -15.77
CA CYS A 405 12.95 14.08 -16.27
C CYS A 405 12.59 12.76 -15.61
#